data_AF-A0A8J8CX61-F1
#
_entry.id   AF-A0A8J8CX61-F1
#
_cell.length_a   1.000
_cell.length_b   1.000
_cell.length_c   1.000
_cell.angle_alpha   90.00
_cell.angle_beta   90.00
_cell.angle_gamma   90.00
#
_symmetry.space_group_name_H-M   'P 1'
#
loop_
_entity.id
_entity.type
_entity.pdbx_description
1 polymer ?
#
loop_
_entity_poly.entity_id
_entity_poly.type
_entity_poly.pdbx_seq_one_letter_code
_entity_poly.pdbx_strand_id
1 'polypeptide(L)' 'MIRTLLVCLPTAGGGSMVIYECRRCGKDLDSEAERCPYCGQTDVVEYEIG' A
#
# COMPACT_ATOMS: atom_id res chain seq x y z
N MET A 1 -1.43 29.59 -1.11
CA MET A 1 -2.16 28.31 -1.26
C MET A 1 -1.23 27.22 -1.82
N ILE A 2 0.02 27.13 -1.36
CA ILE A 2 1.02 26.20 -1.92
C ILE A 2 0.90 24.92 -1.10
N ARG A 3 0.06 23.99 -1.56
CA ARG A 3 -0.08 22.66 -0.97
C ARG A 3 1.18 21.91 -1.33
N THR A 4 2.19 22.00 -0.48
CA THR A 4 3.41 21.20 -0.60
C THR A 4 2.99 19.74 -0.64
N LEU A 5 3.05 19.15 -1.82
CA LEU A 5 3.02 17.71 -2.01
C LEU A 5 4.20 17.16 -1.22
N LEU A 6 3.98 16.78 0.05
CA LEU A 6 4.78 15.74 0.68
C LEU A 6 4.52 14.47 -0.14
N VAL A 7 5.27 14.32 -1.22
CA VAL A 7 5.55 13.01 -1.78
C VAL A 7 6.20 12.24 -0.64
N CYS A 8 5.49 11.23 -0.16
CA CYS A 8 6.06 10.18 0.66
C CYS A 8 7.10 9.51 -0.24
N LEU A 9 8.37 9.92 -0.16
CA LEU A 9 9.43 9.20 -0.85
C LEU A 9 9.50 7.82 -0.18
N PRO A 10 9.24 6.71 -0.91
CA PRO A 10 9.54 5.40 -0.36
C PRO A 10 11.05 5.34 -0.23
N THR A 11 11.55 5.34 1.01
CA THR A 11 12.95 5.10 1.32
C THR A 11 13.29 3.70 0.81
N ALA A 12 13.97 3.63 -0.32
CA ALA A 12 14.46 2.41 -0.93
C ALA A 12 15.54 1.78 -0.04
N GLY A 13 15.11 0.97 0.92
CA GLY A 13 15.95 0.02 1.64
C GLY A 13 15.94 -1.31 0.90
N GLY A 14 17.12 -1.78 0.48
CA GLY A 14 17.30 -3.07 -0.20
C GLY A 14 17.08 -4.26 0.73
N GLY A 15 15.81 -4.61 0.92
CA GLY A 15 15.31 -5.86 1.50
C GLY A 15 13.99 -6.19 0.80
N SER A 16 13.63 -7.46 0.71
CA SER A 16 12.39 -7.92 0.07
C SER A 16 11.22 -7.01 0.45
N MET A 17 10.62 -6.38 -0.57
CA MET A 17 9.54 -5.44 -0.36
C MET A 17 8.24 -6.22 -0.42
N VAL A 18 7.50 -6.21 0.69
CA VAL A 18 6.17 -6.79 0.77
C VAL A 18 5.16 -5.70 0.40
N ILE A 19 4.36 -5.95 -0.63
CA ILE A 19 3.33 -5.04 -1.13
C ILE A 19 1.97 -5.68 -0.84
N TYR A 20 1.07 -4.91 -0.26
CA TYR A 20 -0.32 -5.31 -0.04
C TYR A 20 -1.22 -4.57 -1.03
N GLU A 21 -2.11 -5.26 -1.73
CA GLU A 21 -3.05 -4.65 -2.68
C GLU A 21 -4.48 -5.10 -2.41
N CYS A 22 -5.43 -4.16 -2.43
CA CYS A 22 -6.84 -4.53 -2.40
C CYS A 22 -7.35 -4.90 -3.80
N ARG A 23 -7.78 -6.14 -3.97
CA ARG A 23 -8.33 -6.67 -5.24
C ARG A 23 -9.64 -6.02 -5.65
N ARG A 24 -10.36 -5.41 -4.69
CA ARG A 24 -11.64 -4.76 -5.00
C ARG A 24 -11.46 -3.39 -5.63
N CYS A 25 -10.63 -2.54 -5.03
CA CYS A 25 -10.47 -1.14 -5.45
C CYS A 25 -9.15 -0.85 -6.16
N GLY A 26 -8.19 -1.80 -6.16
CA GLY A 26 -6.88 -1.66 -6.80
C GLY A 26 -5.96 -0.69 -6.07
N LYS A 27 -6.15 -0.50 -4.76
CA LYS A 27 -5.33 0.42 -3.96
C LYS A 27 -4.24 -0.36 -3.23
N ASP A 28 -3.03 0.18 -3.25
CA ASP A 28 -1.90 -0.29 -2.47
C ASP A 28 -2.13 0.04 -0.99
N LEU A 29 -1.73 -0.87 -0.11
CA LEU A 29 -1.79 -0.71 1.34
C LEU A 29 -0.37 -0.79 1.90
N ASP A 30 -0.06 0.12 2.83
CA ASP A 30 1.26 0.18 3.46
C ASP A 30 1.51 -0.94 4.49
N SER A 31 0.49 -1.73 4.84
CA SER A 31 0.57 -2.80 5.84
C SER A 31 -0.55 -3.82 5.63
N GLU A 32 -0.36 -5.01 6.23
CA GLU A 32 -1.42 -6.01 6.35
C GLU A 32 -2.62 -5.39 7.07
N ALA A 33 -3.78 -5.43 6.42
CA ALA A 33 -5.02 -4.94 6.97
C ALA A 33 -6.12 -5.96 6.72
N GLU A 34 -6.83 -6.35 7.78
CA GLU A 34 -7.99 -7.26 7.69
C GLU A 34 -9.08 -6.69 6.77
N ARG A 35 -9.18 -5.36 6.68
CA ARG A 35 -10.09 -4.63 5.80
C ARG A 35 -9.39 -3.45 5.15
N CYS A 36 -9.61 -3.28 3.86
CA CYS A 36 -9.15 -2.13 3.10
C CYS A 36 -9.74 -0.84 3.69
N PRO A 37 -8.92 0.13 4.14
CA PRO A 37 -9.41 1.39 4.70
C PRO A 37 -10.07 2.31 3.66
N TYR A 38 -9.88 2.02 2.37
CA TYR A 38 -10.43 2.82 1.27
C TYR A 38 -11.82 2.36 0.82
N CYS A 39 -12.11 1.06 0.86
CA CYS A 39 -13.38 0.51 0.36
C CYS A 39 -14.10 -0.43 1.35
N GLY A 40 -13.47 -0.80 2.45
CA GLY A 40 -14.03 -1.65 3.51
C GLY A 40 -13.99 -3.15 3.23
N GLN A 41 -13.49 -3.61 2.08
CA GLN A 41 -13.42 -5.03 1.73
C GLN A 41 -12.26 -5.75 2.39
N THR A 42 -12.42 -7.05 2.62
CA THR A 42 -11.40 -7.94 3.21
C THR A 42 -10.52 -8.65 2.18
N ASP A 43 -10.76 -8.42 0.88
CA ASP A 43 -10.04 -9.07 -0.22
C ASP A 43 -8.74 -8.29 -0.52
N VAL A 44 -7.72 -8.57 0.29
CA VAL A 44 -6.37 -8.01 0.20
C VAL A 44 -5.39 -9.12 -0.11
N VAL A 45 -4.48 -8.89 -1.05
CA VAL A 45 -3.43 -9.83 -1.46
C VAL A 45 -2.07 -9.27 -1.11
N GLU A 46 -1.14 -10.17 -0.80
CA GLU A 46 0.26 -9.86 -0.47
C GLU A 46 1.17 -10.34 -1.62
N TYR A 47 2.14 -9.51 -1.97
CA TYR A 47 3.20 -9.84 -2.91
C TYR A 47 4.55 -9.62 -2.25
N GLU A 48 5.42 -10.63 -2.28
CA GLU A 48 6.83 -10.47 -1.96
C GLU A 48 7.61 -10.26 -3.27
N ILE A 49 8.28 -9.12 -3.40
CA ILE A 49 9.23 -8.88 -4.49
C ILE A 49 10.67 -9.02 -3.96
N GLY A 50 11.41 -9.96 -4.56
CA GLY A 50 12.80 -10.29 -4.25
C GLY A 50 13.68 -10.38 -5.50
#